data_AF-A0A528JT47-F1
#
_entry.id   AF-A0A528JT47-F1
#
_cell.length_a   1.000
_cell.length_b   1.000
_cell.length_c   1.000
_cell.angle_alpha   90.00
_cell.angle_beta   90.00
_cell.angle_gamma   90.00
#
_symmetry.space_group_name_H-M   'P 1'
#
loop_
_entity.id
_entity.type
_entity.pdbx_description
1 polymer ?
#
loop_
_entity_poly.entity_id
_entity_poly.type
_entity_poly.pdbx_seq_one_letter_code
_entity_poly.pdbx_strand_id
1 'polypeptide(L)' 'MTDDSALRREMVDVCRRMNSSGINQGNAGNLSVRCSDGFLITPSSLPYETMTPEDIVEMDFDGTYV' A
#
# COMPACT_ATOMS: atom_id res chain seq x y z
N MET A 1 -16.80 7.34 0.39
CA MET A 1 -15.38 7.61 0.07
C MET A 1 -14.78 8.31 1.27
N THR A 2 -14.13 7.54 2.11
CA THR A 2 -13.35 8.05 3.23
C THR A 2 -12.10 8.71 2.64
N ASP A 3 -11.72 9.89 3.13
CA ASP A 3 -10.48 10.55 2.68
C ASP A 3 -9.27 9.85 3.32
N ASP A 4 -8.75 8.85 2.62
CA ASP A 4 -7.59 8.07 3.06
C ASP A 4 -6.26 8.60 2.47
N SER A 5 -6.26 9.81 1.91
CA SER A 5 -5.09 10.37 1.22
C SER A 5 -3.84 10.48 2.11
N ALA A 6 -4.02 10.76 3.41
CA ALA A 6 -2.93 10.78 4.37
C ALA A 6 -2.36 9.38 4.62
N LEU A 7 -3.23 8.38 4.78
CA LEU A 7 -2.84 7.00 5.04
C LEU A 7 -2.12 6.38 3.84
N ARG A 8 -2.60 6.66 2.62
CA ARG A 8 -1.95 6.22 1.37
C ARG A 8 -0.53 6.78 1.23
N ARG A 9 -0.33 8.06 1.57
CA ARG A 9 1.01 8.68 1.62
C ARG A 9 1.92 8.00 2.63
N GLU A 10 1.42 7.75 3.83
CA GLU A 10 2.17 7.05 4.88
C GLU A 10 2.58 5.64 4.44
N MET A 11 1.68 4.89 3.78
CA MET A 11 1.99 3.56 3.25
C MET A 11 3.16 3.60 2.26
N VAL A 12 3.17 4.55 1.32
CA VAL A 12 4.26 4.69 0.35
C VAL A 12 5.60 4.98 1.06
N ASP A 13 5.59 5.86 2.06
CA ASP A 13 6.79 6.19 2.83
C ASP A 13 7.31 4.99 3.64
N VAL A 14 6.41 4.21 4.24
CA VAL A 14 6.75 2.96 4.94
C VAL A 14 7.35 1.94 3.97
N CYS A 15 6.76 1.76 2.78
CA CYS A 15 7.30 0.90 1.73
C CYS A 15 8.73 1.28 1.34
N ARG A 16 9.00 2.56 1.12
CA ARG A 16 10.36 3.06 0.81
C ARG A 16 11.32 2.86 1.99
N ARG A 17 10.85 3.03 3.22
CA ARG A 17 11.65 2.78 4.42
C ARG A 17 12.00 1.30 4.59
N MET A 18 11.05 0.40 4.35
CA MET A 18 11.28 -1.06 4.39
C MET A 18 12.30 -1.50 3.37
N ASN A 19 12.26 -0.91 2.16
CA ASN A 19 13.22 -1.20 1.10
C ASN A 19 14.62 -0.68 1.46
N SER A 20 14.73 0.58 1.88
CA SER A 20 16.01 1.17 2.30
C SER A 20 16.63 0.52 3.55
N SER A 21 15.82 -0.08 4.44
CA SER A 21 16.30 -0.85 5.59
C SER A 21 16.64 -2.31 5.26
N GLY A 22 16.46 -2.77 4.01
CA GLY A 22 16.73 -4.13 3.58
C GLY A 22 15.76 -5.19 4.10
N ILE A 23 14.57 -4.78 4.59
CA ILE A 23 13.51 -5.69 5.03
C ILE A 23 12.82 -6.33 3.82
N ASN A 24 12.49 -5.51 2.82
CA ASN A 24 12.04 -5.99 1.51
C ASN A 24 13.18 -5.77 0.53
N GLN A 25 13.81 -6.86 0.07
CA GLN A 25 14.85 -6.80 -0.97
C GLN A 25 14.30 -7.42 -2.26
N GLY A 26 14.39 -6.67 -3.37
CA GLY A 26 13.84 -7.07 -4.68
C GLY A 26 12.35 -6.79 -4.83
N ASN A 27 11.67 -7.50 -5.75
CA ASN A 27 10.24 -7.34 -6.05
C ASN A 27 9.31 -8.04 -5.03
N ALA A 28 9.82 -8.40 -3.85
CA ALA A 28 9.12 -9.22 -2.88
C ALA A 28 8.59 -8.37 -1.71
N GLY A 29 7.28 -8.43 -1.49
CA GLY A 29 6.61 -7.84 -0.34
C GLY A 29 5.38 -7.03 -0.72
N ASN A 30 4.34 -7.10 0.11
CA ASN A 30 3.17 -6.24 0.04
C ASN A 30 2.96 -5.58 1.40
N LEU A 31 2.42 -4.35 1.41
CA LEU A 31 1.99 -3.67 2.61
C LEU A 31 0.47 -3.49 2.55
N SER A 32 -0.22 -3.81 3.64
CA SER A 32 -1.63 -3.48 3.80
C SER A 32 -1.91 -2.88 5.16
N VAL A 33 -2.97 -2.08 5.24
CA VAL A 33 -3.48 -1.48 6.47
C VAL A 33 -5.00 -1.57 6.47
N ARG A 34 -5.58 -1.93 7.61
CA ARG A 34 -7.05 -1.97 7.77
C ARG A 34 -7.58 -0.54 7.85
N CYS A 35 -8.66 -0.26 7.15
CA CYS A 35 -9.46 0.95 7.27
C CYS A 35 -10.87 0.58 7.77
N SER A 36 -11.80 1.55 7.81
CA SER A 36 -13.13 1.37 8.41
C SER A 36 -13.91 0.21 7.79
N ASP A 37 -13.95 0.16 6.46
CA ASP A 37 -14.83 -0.73 5.70
C ASP A 37 -14.07 -1.79 4.91
N GLY A 38 -12.75 -1.89 5.10
CA GLY A 38 -11.90 -2.78 4.33
C GLY A 38 -10.42 -2.63 4.64
N PHE A 39 -9.59 -2.66 3.60
CA PHE A 39 -8.17 -2.43 3.72
C PHE A 39 -7.57 -1.78 2.49
N LEU A 40 -6.51 -1.02 2.72
CA LEU A 40 -5.64 -0.53 1.67
C LEU A 40 -4.49 -1.51 1.46
N ILE A 41 -4.09 -1.75 0.21
CA ILE A 41 -3.00 -2.65 -0.13
C ILE A 41 -2.16 -2.10 -1.28
N THR A 42 -0.85 -2.36 -1.25
CA THR A 42 0.04 -2.06 -2.37
C THR A 42 -0.34 -2.87 -3.62
N PRO A 43 -0.22 -2.30 -4.84
CA PRO A 43 -0.49 -3.02 -6.08
C PRO A 43 0.58 -4.08 -6.35
N SER A 44 0.20 -5.12 -7.09
CA SER A 44 1.12 -6.20 -7.47
C SER A 44 2.23 -5.71 -8.39
N SER A 45 3.46 -6.13 -8.11
CA SER A 45 4.64 -5.98 -8.98
C SER A 45 5.05 -4.53 -9.30
N LEU A 46 4.58 -3.53 -8.54
CA LEU A 46 5.00 -2.15 -8.70
C LEU A 46 6.20 -1.83 -7.78
N PRO A 47 7.32 -1.32 -8.31
CA PRO A 47 8.43 -0.88 -7.46
C PRO A 47 8.02 0.26 -6.52
N TYR A 48 8.41 0.16 -5.24
CA TYR A 48 8.05 1.14 -4.22
C TYR A 48 8.66 2.54 -4.48
N GLU A 49 9.75 2.61 -5.26
CA GLU A 49 10.39 3.85 -5.67
C GLU A 49 9.47 4.68 -6.58
N THR A 50 8.73 4.02 -7.48
CA THR A 50 7.84 4.65 -8.44
C THR A 50 6.39 4.70 -7.99
N MET A 51 6.02 3.94 -6.95
CA MET A 51 4.67 3.90 -6.40
C MET A 51 4.25 5.26 -5.81
N THR A 52 3.02 5.64 -6.13
CA THR A 52 2.35 6.86 -5.67
C THR A 52 1.16 6.51 -4.76
N PRO A 53 0.67 7.46 -3.93
CA PRO A 53 -0.51 7.23 -3.09
C PRO A 53 -1.76 6.79 -3.88
N GLU A 54 -1.86 7.22 -5.13
CA GLU A 54 -2.95 6.91 -6.05
C GLU A 54 -2.90 5.45 -6.54
N ASP A 55 -1.73 4.81 -6.52
CA ASP A 55 -1.56 3.41 -6.91
C ASP A 55 -2.01 2.43 -5.82
N ILE A 56 -2.24 2.91 -4.58
CA ILE A 56 -2.73 2.08 -3.49
C ILE A 56 -4.15 1.62 -3.80
N VAL A 57 -4.45 0.35 -3.54
CA VAL A 57 -5.72 -0.28 -3.88
C VAL A 57 -6.57 -0.37 -2.62
N GLU A 58 -7.84 0.01 -2.72
CA GLU A 58 -8.85 -0.22 -1.67
C GLU A 58 -9.61 -1.50 -1.97
N MET A 59 -9.78 -2.32 -0.94
CA MET A 59 -10.44 -3.62 -1.02
C MET A 59 -11.41 -3.75 0.14
N ASP A 60 -12.57 -4.36 -0.10
CA ASP A 60 -13.46 -4.83 0.97
C ASP A 60 -12.82 -6.06 1.67
N PHE A 61 -13.21 -6.34 2.91
CA PHE A 61 -12.75 -7.50 3.67
C PHE A 61 -13.10 -8.84 3.04
N ASP A 62 -14.10 -8.90 2.17
CA ASP A 62 -14.43 -10.10 1.39
C ASP A 62 -13.48 -10.34 0.19
N GLY A 63 -12.57 -9.40 -0.08
CA GLY A 63 -11.61 -9.46 -1.18
C GLY A 63 -12.11 -8.86 -2.50
N THR A 64 -13.25 -8.15 -2.49
CA THR A 64 -13.76 -7.42 -3.65
C THR A 64 -13.10 -6.05 -3.78
N TYR A 65 -12.90 -5.61 -5.03
CA TYR A 65 -12.42 -4.26 -5.35
C TYR A 65 -13.54 -3.23 -5.20
N VAL A 66 -13.20 -2.04 -4.67
CA VAL A 66 -14.15 -0.95 -4.38
C VAL A 66 -14.11 0.15 -5.43
#